data_AF-A0A7Y0S624-F1
#
_entry.id   AF-A0A7Y0S624-F1
#
_cell.length_a   1.000
_cell.length_b   1.000
_cell.length_c   1.000
_cell.angle_alpha   90.00
_cell.angle_beta   90.00
_cell.angle_gamma   90.00
#
_symmetry.space_group_name_H-M   'P 1'
#
loop_
_entity.id
_entity.type
_entity.pdbx_description
1 polymer ?
#
loop_
_entity_poly.entity_id
_entity_poly.type
_entity_poly.pdbx_seq_one_letter_code
_entity_poly.pdbx_strand_id
1 'polypeptide(L)' 'EKLAVSGGFVEVNNNKVSVMIQDAATASEIDVEKESAMREVLEKELSSSGANIEANEKLIEQIEFTKAKIALAMSK' A
#
# COMPACT_ATOMS: atom_id res chain seq x y z
N GLU A 1 -6.33 -3.16 -16.77
CA GLU A 1 -5.84 -2.12 -15.84
C GLU A 1 -5.44 -2.78 -14.52
N LYS A 2 -4.54 -2.17 -13.76
CA LYS A 2 -4.05 -2.70 -12.47
C LYS A 2 -4.35 -1.69 -11.36
N LEU A 3 -4.60 -2.17 -10.15
CA LEU A 3 -4.88 -1.37 -8.96
C LEU A 3 -3.91 -1.74 -7.83
N ALA A 4 -3.43 -0.73 -7.10
CA ALA A 4 -2.73 -0.93 -5.85
C ALA A 4 -3.79 -0.88 -4.74
N VAL A 5 -3.85 -1.90 -3.89
CA VAL A 5 -4.87 -2.02 -2.83
C VAL A 5 -4.21 -2.23 -1.47
N SER A 6 -4.79 -1.68 -0.41
CA SER A 6 -4.38 -1.90 0.99
C SER A 6 -5.44 -2.69 1.78
N GLY A 7 -4.96 -3.70 2.50
CA GLY A 7 -5.76 -4.52 3.40
C GLY A 7 -6.98 -5.18 2.76
N GLY A 8 -7.92 -5.62 3.60
CA GLY A 8 -9.24 -6.08 3.16
C GLY A 8 -9.37 -7.58 2.90
N PHE A 9 -10.42 -7.96 2.17
CA PHE A 9 -10.74 -9.33 1.80
C PHE A 9 -11.40 -9.43 0.42
N VAL A 10 -11.34 -10.63 -0.15
CA VAL A 10 -12.01 -10.96 -1.40
C VAL A 10 -13.07 -12.03 -1.16
N GLU A 11 -14.27 -11.78 -1.67
CA GLU A 11 -15.35 -12.75 -1.74
C GLU A 11 -15.54 -13.19 -3.19
N VAL A 12 -15.63 -14.50 -3.40
CA VAL A 12 -15.90 -15.10 -4.71
C VAL A 12 -17.17 -15.95 -4.59
N ASN A 13 -18.22 -15.55 -5.31
CA ASN A 13 -19.50 -16.25 -5.30
C ASN A 13 -20.14 -16.24 -6.69
N ASN A 14 -20.57 -17.39 -7.21
CA ASN A 14 -21.32 -17.51 -8.47
C ASN A 14 -20.80 -16.60 -9.61
N ASN A 15 -19.51 -16.71 -9.93
CA ASN A 15 -18.84 -15.94 -10.99
C ASN A 15 -18.82 -14.40 -10.75
N LYS A 16 -19.10 -13.96 -9.53
CA LYS A 16 -18.92 -12.58 -9.06
C LYS A 16 -17.75 -12.55 -8.07
N VAL A 17 -16.83 -11.62 -8.29
CA VAL A 17 -15.73 -11.32 -7.36
C VAL A 17 -16.00 -9.96 -6.74
N SER A 18 -15.99 -9.88 -5.42
CA SER A 18 -16.16 -8.64 -4.66
C SER A 18 -14.97 -8.44 -3.76
N VAL A 19 -14.31 -7.29 -3.90
CA VAL A 19 -13.10 -6.94 -3.18
C VAL A 19 -13.44 -5.77 -2.28
N MET A 20 -13.37 -5.97 -0.97
CA MET A 20 -13.60 -4.93 0.03
C MET A 20 -12.27 -4.62 0.72
N ILE A 21 -11.82 -3.39 0.58
CA ILE A 21 -10.46 -2.91 0.87
C ILE A 21 -10.55 -1.54 1.56
N GLN A 22 -9.48 -1.13 2.24
CA GLN A 22 -9.42 0.20 2.86
C GLN A 22 -9.12 1.26 1.81
N ASP A 23 -8.01 1.12 1.08
CA ASP A 23 -7.60 2.07 0.05
C ASP A 23 -7.27 1.38 -1.28
N ALA A 24 -7.66 2.01 -2.39
CA ALA A 24 -7.25 1.63 -3.73
C ALA A 24 -6.69 2.85 -4.47
N ALA A 25 -5.68 2.62 -5.30
CA ALA A 25 -5.13 3.63 -6.21
C ALA A 25 -4.91 3.07 -7.61
N THR A 26 -5.22 3.88 -8.61
CA THR A 26 -4.90 3.63 -10.03
C THR A 26 -3.53 4.20 -10.39
N ALA A 27 -2.92 3.70 -11.47
CA ALA A 27 -1.64 4.22 -11.96
C ALA A 27 -1.68 5.71 -12.36
N SER A 28 -2.84 6.27 -12.69
CA SER A 28 -3.01 7.68 -13.04
C SER A 28 -3.09 8.62 -11.83
N GLU A 29 -3.43 8.10 -10.65
CA GLU A 29 -3.55 8.87 -9.41
C GLU A 29 -2.23 8.93 -8.64
N ILE A 30 -1.24 8.11 -9.03
CA ILE A 30 0.01 7.92 -8.30
C ILE A 30 1.07 8.90 -8.82
N ASP A 31 1.54 9.76 -7.92
CA ASP A 31 2.76 10.55 -8.08
C ASP A 31 3.94 9.78 -7.49
N VAL A 32 4.82 9.28 -8.36
CA VAL A 32 5.94 8.41 -7.98
C VAL A 32 6.93 9.13 -7.08
N GLU A 33 7.20 10.42 -7.32
CA GLU A 33 8.17 11.18 -6.52
C GLU A 33 7.63 11.40 -5.11
N LYS A 34 6.35 11.78 -5.02
CA LYS A 34 5.67 11.98 -3.73
C LYS A 34 5.61 10.69 -2.92
N GLU A 35 5.20 9.57 -3.53
CA GLU A 35 5.10 8.29 -2.84
C GLU A 35 6.50 7.75 -2.46
N SER A 36 7.53 8.00 -3.28
CA SER A 36 8.91 7.62 -2.94
C SER A 36 9.44 8.39 -1.73
N ALA A 37 9.21 9.71 -1.68
CA ALA A 37 9.56 10.53 -0.53
C ALA A 37 8.81 10.09 0.74
N MET A 38 7.51 9.76 0.61
CA MET A 38 6.71 9.25 1.72
C MET A 38 7.25 7.92 2.25
N ARG A 39 7.66 7.01 1.36
CA ARG A 39 8.26 5.73 1.74
C ARG A 39 9.51 5.94 2.60
N GLU A 40 10.40 6.85 2.20
CA GLU A 40 11.63 7.13 2.95
C GLU A 40 11.34 7.69 4.34
N VAL A 41 10.35 8.57 4.47
CA VAL A 41 9.90 9.10 5.77
C VAL A 41 9.39 7.97 6.66
N LEU A 42 8.49 7.13 6.14
CA LEU A 42 7.92 6.02 6.90
C LEU A 42 8.97 4.97 7.28
N GLU A 43 9.91 4.63 6.39
CA GLU A 43 11.00 3.70 6.70
C GLU A 43 11.96 4.27 7.78
N LYS A 44 12.20 5.59 7.75
CA LYS A 44 12.96 6.28 8.80
C LYS A 44 12.23 6.29 10.14
N GLU A 45 10.91 6.43 10.12
CA GLU A 45 10.07 6.37 11.32
C GLU A 45 10.03 4.96 11.90
N LEU A 46 9.91 3.93 11.05
CA LEU A 46 9.96 2.52 11.44
C LEU A 46 11.29 2.18 12.12
N SER A 47 12.40 2.59 11.52
CA SER A 47 13.74 2.36 12.08
C SER A 47 13.98 3.10 13.40
N SER A 48 13.31 4.25 13.60
CA SER A 48 13.39 5.02 14.85
C SER A 48 12.48 4.46 15.96
N SER A 49 11.41 3.76 15.61
CA SER A 49 10.39 3.24 16.56
C SER A 49 10.80 1.95 17.28
N GLY A 50 11.95 1.36 16.92
CA GLY A 50 12.46 0.13 17.55
C GLY A 50 11.67 -1.12 17.16
N ALA A 51 11.98 -2.27 17.79
CA ALA A 51 11.47 -3.59 17.39
C ALA A 51 10.09 -3.97 17.96
N ASN A 52 9.23 -2.99 18.28
CA ASN A 52 7.86 -3.29 18.73
C ASN A 52 6.94 -3.50 17.53
N ILE A 53 6.72 -4.76 17.18
CA ILE A 53 5.97 -5.16 15.98
C ILE A 53 4.50 -4.72 16.05
N GLU A 54 3.83 -4.87 17.19
CA GLU A 54 2.42 -4.44 17.36
C GLU A 54 2.27 -2.92 17.23
N ALA A 55 3.21 -2.14 17.79
CA ALA A 55 3.17 -0.69 17.66
C ALA A 55 3.44 -0.23 16.22
N ASN A 56 4.18 -1.02 15.45
CA ASN A 56 4.62 -0.68 14.10
C ASN A 56 3.73 -1.26 12.99
N GLU A 57 2.73 -2.08 13.32
CA GLU A 57 1.89 -2.78 12.33
C GLU A 57 1.29 -1.83 11.29
N LYS A 58 0.66 -0.73 11.75
CA LYS A 58 0.11 0.31 10.85
C LYS A 58 1.17 0.98 9.98
N LEU A 59 2.36 1.15 10.53
CA LEU A 59 3.47 1.82 9.86
C LEU A 59 4.04 0.92 8.76
N ILE A 60 4.13 -0.39 9.03
CA ILE A 60 4.48 -1.42 8.05
C ILE A 60 3.44 -1.48 6.95
N GLU A 61 2.15 -1.51 7.28
CA GLU A 61 1.05 -1.53 6.31
C GLU A 61 1.11 -0.33 5.35
N GLN A 62 1.38 0.88 5.87
CA GLN A 62 1.55 2.08 5.07
C GLN A 62 2.78 2.02 4.15
N ILE A 63 3.91 1.47 4.63
CA ILE A 63 5.11 1.26 3.82
C ILE A 63 4.82 0.29 2.67
N GLU A 64 4.13 -0.82 2.95
CA GLU A 64 3.77 -1.83 1.95
C GLU A 64 2.83 -1.25 0.90
N PHE A 65 1.81 -0.48 1.31
CA PHE A 65 0.91 0.17 0.37
C PHE A 65 1.63 1.19 -0.52
N THR A 66 2.52 1.99 0.05
CA THR A 66 3.35 2.95 -0.69
C THR A 66 4.24 2.24 -1.72
N LYS A 67 4.82 1.10 -1.36
CA LYS A 67 5.59 0.24 -2.30
C LYS A 67 4.70 -0.31 -3.42
N ALA A 68 3.49 -0.75 -3.11
CA ALA A 68 2.54 -1.25 -4.10
C ALA A 68 2.15 -0.17 -5.12
N LYS A 69 1.91 1.07 -4.67
CA LYS A 69 1.65 2.21 -5.56
C LYS A 69 2.83 2.49 -6.49
N ILE A 70 4.04 2.58 -5.94
CA ILE A 70 5.26 2.84 -6.73
C ILE A 70 5.47 1.74 -7.79
N ALA A 71 5.32 0.46 -7.40
CA ALA A 71 5.44 -0.67 -8.32
C ALA A 71 4.37 -0.64 -9.43
N LEU A 72 3.13 -0.28 -9.10
CA LEU A 72 2.07 -0.11 -10.08
C LEU A 72 2.41 0.96 -11.11
N ALA A 73 2.81 2.15 -10.64
CA ALA A 73 3.14 3.28 -11.51
C ALA A 73 4.36 3.01 -12.41
N MET A 74 5.37 2.28 -11.90
CA MET A 74 6.54 1.87 -12.70
C MET A 74 6.26 0.72 -13.68
N SER A 75 5.19 -0.06 -13.47
CA SER A 75 4.82 -1.17 -14.35
C SER A 75 3.99 -0.77 -15.58
N LYS A 76 3.89 0.54 -15.84
CA LYS A 76 3.09 1.14 -16.91
C LYS A 76 3.82 1.17 -18.25
#